data_AF-A0A0F9HVQ3-F1
#
_entry.id   AF-A0A0F9HVQ3-F1
#
_cell.length_a   1.000
_cell.length_b   1.000
_cell.length_c   1.000
_cell.angle_alpha   90.00
_cell.angle_beta   90.00
_cell.angle_gamma   90.00
#
_symmetry.space_group_name_H-M   'P 1'
#
loop_
_entity.id
_entity.type
_entity.pdbx_description
1 polymer ?
#
loop_
_entity_poly.entity_id
_entity_poly.type
_entity_poly.pdbx_seq_one_letter_code
_entity_poly.pdbx_strand_id
1 'polypeptide(L)'
;MSVEKRDERMLELNAKGLANEEIQPILAKEFPALIVTARTIADRLWRMGAKAFSEGSSDQEQQEERNASQQLVEHMLDKTAEFIRDHKPMPPVPDKIRAVRIEDMGFNTLQEAVALFSDLHYYSRIDRRASNGLAEYNIDIARERFTRWRNGILRFTQIHQLVLEVKTLNILALGDDLEGHGEMFGSQALQMSESINFQILGFVEDAVDIILSFLERYEHINIVKVPGNHGRITARAKSAYTPDNFETLAWEMIAERIRSTTGGEWETPNGNRHLEGGLVDFHIIKGAIGFIEIMGWLCALRHGQSIKGLNATYTGAIDNKLRLNSVIGEQINYYFKAHLHEAQSAEHEIRGETIQNGCFVGPSLLSIEMSRAASNIPSQEFFLFHPAYGRTHLNRIYLATVDEVRHLEVIGRDSK
;
A
#
# COMPACT_ATOMS: atom_id res chain seq x y z
N MET A 1 -16.11 -48.70 -2.25
CA MET A 1 -16.91 -47.55 -2.72
C MET A 1 -15.96 -46.41 -3.06
N SER A 2 -16.13 -45.74 -4.21
CA SER A 2 -15.21 -44.69 -4.66
C SER A 2 -15.53 -43.33 -4.04
N VAL A 3 -14.49 -42.51 -3.87
CA VAL A 3 -14.58 -41.13 -3.37
C VAL A 3 -15.46 -40.27 -4.28
N GLU A 4 -15.38 -40.47 -5.60
CA GLU A 4 -16.20 -39.79 -6.60
C GLU A 4 -17.70 -39.88 -6.31
N LYS A 5 -18.21 -41.07 -5.96
CA LYS A 5 -19.64 -41.24 -5.65
C LYS A 5 -20.09 -40.53 -4.37
N ARG A 6 -19.17 -40.36 -3.41
CA ARG A 6 -19.45 -39.59 -2.18
C ARG A 6 -19.53 -38.10 -2.50
N ASP A 7 -18.62 -37.61 -3.34
CA ASP A 7 -18.52 -36.20 -3.67
C ASP A 7 -19.65 -35.76 -4.61
N GLU A 8 -20.03 -36.59 -5.59
CA GLU A 8 -21.25 -36.40 -6.40
C GLU A 8 -22.51 -36.29 -5.53
N ARG A 9 -22.61 -37.17 -4.52
CA ARG A 9 -23.74 -37.15 -3.59
C ARG A 9 -23.74 -35.93 -2.68
N MET A 10 -22.58 -35.48 -2.23
CA MET A 10 -22.43 -34.23 -1.47
C MET A 10 -22.93 -33.04 -2.28
N LEU A 11 -22.53 -32.95 -3.56
CA LEU A 11 -22.97 -31.90 -4.48
C LEU A 11 -24.48 -31.95 -4.73
N GLU A 12 -25.05 -33.16 -4.88
CA GLU A 12 -26.50 -33.34 -5.05
C GLU A 12 -27.29 -32.86 -3.81
N LEU A 13 -26.80 -33.15 -2.61
CA LEU A 13 -27.45 -32.73 -1.36
C LEU A 13 -27.30 -31.21 -1.13
N ASN A 14 -26.15 -30.64 -1.49
CA ASN A 14 -25.91 -29.20 -1.42
C ASN A 14 -26.81 -28.44 -2.42
N ALA A 15 -26.99 -28.97 -3.64
CA ALA A 15 -27.92 -28.42 -4.63
C ALA A 15 -29.39 -28.44 -4.18
N LYS A 16 -29.74 -29.30 -3.21
CA LYS A 16 -31.07 -29.35 -2.56
C LYS A 16 -31.19 -28.39 -1.37
N GLY A 17 -30.18 -27.56 -1.13
CA GLY A 17 -30.18 -26.54 -0.08
C GLY A 17 -29.94 -27.06 1.34
N LEU A 18 -29.50 -28.31 1.50
CA LEU A 18 -29.14 -28.84 2.82
C LEU A 18 -27.83 -28.19 3.31
N ALA A 19 -27.80 -27.84 4.59
CA ALA A 19 -26.58 -27.38 5.23
C ALA A 19 -25.59 -28.53 5.41
N ASN A 20 -24.30 -28.22 5.48
CA ASN A 20 -23.26 -29.25 5.64
C ASN A 20 -23.50 -30.13 6.88
N GLU A 21 -24.04 -29.55 7.96
CA GLU A 21 -24.42 -30.23 9.20
C GLU A 21 -25.49 -31.33 8.99
N GLU A 22 -26.36 -31.16 8.00
CA GLU A 22 -27.39 -32.13 7.62
C GLU A 22 -26.85 -33.15 6.59
N ILE A 23 -25.92 -32.72 5.75
CA ILE A 23 -25.28 -33.56 4.72
C ILE A 23 -24.33 -34.59 5.33
N GLN A 24 -23.51 -34.20 6.32
CA GLN A 24 -22.49 -35.09 6.88
C GLN A 24 -23.07 -36.39 7.50
N PRO A 25 -24.18 -36.37 8.27
CA PRO A 25 -24.82 -37.59 8.76
C PRO A 25 -25.34 -38.50 7.63
N ILE A 26 -25.86 -37.91 6.53
CA ILE A 26 -26.35 -38.65 5.37
C ILE A 26 -25.19 -39.35 4.67
N LEU A 27 -24.11 -38.62 4.40
CA LEU A 27 -22.90 -39.18 3.78
C LEU A 27 -22.22 -40.20 4.70
N ALA A 28 -22.27 -40.02 6.02
CA ALA A 28 -21.74 -40.98 6.97
C ALA A 28 -22.53 -42.30 6.95
N LYS A 29 -23.84 -42.24 6.78
CA LYS A 29 -24.70 -43.43 6.65
C LYS A 29 -24.54 -44.12 5.29
N GLU A 30 -24.45 -43.33 4.21
CA GLU A 30 -24.36 -43.84 2.85
C GLU A 30 -22.95 -44.32 2.47
N PHE A 31 -21.88 -43.70 3.01
CA PHE A 31 -20.48 -43.98 2.67
C PHE A 31 -19.59 -44.26 3.91
N PRO A 32 -19.90 -45.25 4.74
CA PRO A 32 -19.24 -45.46 6.04
C PRO A 32 -17.73 -45.79 5.94
N ALA A 33 -17.28 -46.41 4.85
CA ALA A 33 -15.87 -46.76 4.63
C ALA A 33 -14.98 -45.58 4.17
N LEU A 34 -15.59 -44.44 3.84
CA LEU A 34 -14.91 -43.23 3.36
C LEU A 34 -14.92 -42.10 4.40
N ILE A 35 -15.50 -42.34 5.58
CA ILE A 35 -15.42 -41.41 6.68
C ILE A 35 -14.02 -41.54 7.26
N VAL A 36 -13.24 -40.47 7.17
CA VAL A 36 -12.01 -40.32 7.96
C VAL A 36 -12.43 -40.06 9.41
N THR A 37 -12.70 -41.13 10.14
CA THR A 37 -12.87 -41.13 11.60
C THR A 37 -11.52 -41.37 12.29
N ALA A 38 -11.43 -41.01 13.58
CA ALA A 38 -10.31 -41.40 14.45
C ALA A 38 -9.95 -42.87 14.27
N ARG A 39 -10.99 -43.72 14.20
CA ARG A 39 -10.89 -45.18 14.12
C ARG A 39 -10.29 -45.66 12.80
N THR A 40 -10.64 -45.03 11.68
CA THR A 40 -10.07 -45.35 10.36
C THR A 40 -8.66 -44.81 10.17
N ILE A 41 -8.32 -43.66 10.76
CA ILE A 41 -6.93 -43.16 10.79
C ILE A 41 -6.08 -44.09 11.65
N ALA A 42 -6.58 -44.46 12.83
CA ALA A 42 -5.94 -45.40 13.74
C ALA A 42 -5.63 -46.75 13.08
N ASP A 43 -6.62 -47.33 12.40
CA ASP A 43 -6.48 -48.62 11.72
C ASP A 43 -5.49 -48.54 10.53
N ARG A 44 -5.38 -47.38 9.86
CA ARG A 44 -4.37 -47.16 8.81
C ARG A 44 -2.97 -46.99 9.38
N LEU A 45 -2.80 -46.19 10.44
CA LEU A 45 -1.51 -45.99 11.10
C LEU A 45 -0.99 -47.31 11.70
N TRP A 46 -1.86 -48.12 12.29
CA TRP A 46 -1.53 -49.47 12.78
C TRP A 46 -1.01 -50.38 11.66
N ARG A 47 -1.71 -50.42 10.52
CA ARG A 47 -1.28 -51.21 9.35
C ARG A 47 0.02 -50.72 8.73
N MET A 48 0.28 -49.40 8.75
CA MET A 48 1.54 -48.81 8.28
C MET A 48 2.70 -49.14 9.22
N GLY A 49 2.48 -49.03 10.54
CA GLY A 49 3.43 -49.46 11.56
C GLY A 49 3.77 -50.95 11.44
N ALA A 50 2.79 -51.83 11.28
CA ALA A 50 3.01 -53.26 11.13
C ALA A 50 3.80 -53.66 9.85
N LYS A 51 3.77 -52.83 8.80
CA LYS A 51 4.44 -53.12 7.51
C LYS A 51 5.90 -52.67 7.45
N ALA A 52 6.33 -51.77 8.34
CA ALA A 52 7.68 -51.21 8.35
C ALA A 52 8.76 -52.13 8.97
N PHE A 53 8.39 -53.27 9.58
CA PHE A 53 9.28 -54.08 10.44
C PHE A 53 9.63 -55.48 9.90
N SER A 54 9.53 -55.72 8.60
CA SER A 54 10.08 -56.92 7.97
C SER A 54 11.36 -56.56 7.20
N GLU A 55 12.52 -56.65 7.88
CA GLU A 55 13.82 -57.14 7.36
C GLU A 55 15.04 -56.48 8.06
N GLY A 56 15.86 -57.29 8.76
CA GLY A 56 17.32 -57.10 8.83
C GLY A 56 17.97 -56.34 10.00
N SER A 57 17.79 -56.74 11.26
CA SER A 57 18.55 -56.25 12.44
C SER A 57 18.51 -57.29 13.58
N SER A 58 19.40 -57.19 14.58
CA SER A 58 19.55 -58.16 15.67
C SER A 58 18.31 -58.24 16.58
N ASP A 59 18.02 -59.43 17.13
CA ASP A 59 16.77 -59.71 17.87
C ASP A 59 16.49 -58.77 19.06
N GLN A 60 17.52 -58.15 19.68
CA GLN A 60 17.34 -57.20 20.79
C GLN A 60 17.06 -55.76 20.33
N GLU A 61 17.81 -55.24 19.35
CA GLU A 61 17.58 -53.89 18.80
C GLU A 61 16.24 -53.81 18.07
N GLN A 62 15.86 -54.86 17.33
CA GLN A 62 14.54 -54.94 16.71
C GLN A 62 13.41 -54.95 17.73
N GLN A 63 13.62 -55.53 18.91
CA GLN A 63 12.60 -55.61 19.94
C GLN A 63 12.41 -54.26 20.64
N GLU A 64 13.50 -53.54 20.91
CA GLU A 64 13.44 -52.19 21.50
C GLU A 64 12.87 -51.16 20.52
N GLU A 65 13.25 -51.19 19.24
CA GLU A 65 12.66 -50.33 18.21
C GLU A 65 11.19 -50.63 17.95
N ARG A 66 10.77 -51.91 18.01
CA ARG A 66 9.35 -52.31 17.95
C ARG A 66 8.57 -51.75 19.13
N ASN A 67 9.12 -51.82 20.35
CA ASN A 67 8.47 -51.26 21.54
C ASN A 67 8.36 -49.73 21.48
N ALA A 68 9.41 -49.03 21.05
CA ALA A 68 9.39 -47.57 20.89
C ALA A 68 8.40 -47.12 19.80
N SER A 69 8.32 -47.87 18.70
CA SER A 69 7.37 -47.59 17.61
C SER A 69 5.92 -47.88 17.99
N GLN A 70 5.69 -48.95 18.77
CA GLN A 70 4.36 -49.23 19.33
C GLN A 70 3.92 -48.13 20.30
N GLN A 71 4.82 -47.66 21.18
CA GLN A 71 4.54 -46.55 22.10
C GLN A 71 4.26 -45.24 21.35
N LEU A 72 4.99 -44.94 20.27
CA LEU A 72 4.73 -43.77 19.44
C LEU A 72 3.38 -43.84 18.75
N VAL A 73 3.00 -45.01 18.22
CA VAL A 73 1.68 -45.22 17.61
C VAL A 73 0.59 -45.06 18.66
N GLU A 74 0.72 -45.66 19.84
CA GLU A 74 -0.26 -45.53 20.93
C GLU A 74 -0.40 -44.07 21.38
N HIS A 75 0.72 -43.35 21.53
CA HIS A 75 0.71 -41.92 21.84
C HIS A 75 0.02 -41.08 20.75
N MET A 76 0.28 -41.38 19.47
CA MET A 76 -0.39 -40.73 18.34
C MET A 76 -1.90 -41.00 18.33
N LEU A 77 -2.31 -42.22 18.69
CA LEU A 77 -3.72 -42.60 18.78
C LEU A 77 -4.44 -41.84 19.89
N ASP A 78 -3.83 -41.76 21.07
CA ASP A 78 -4.37 -41.01 22.20
C ASP A 78 -4.47 -39.52 21.87
N LYS A 79 -3.43 -38.94 21.26
CA LYS A 79 -3.43 -37.54 20.82
C LYS A 79 -4.47 -37.28 19.73
N THR A 80 -4.69 -38.23 18.83
CA THR A 80 -5.74 -38.15 17.79
C THR A 80 -7.14 -38.23 18.41
N ALA A 81 -7.34 -39.09 19.41
CA ALA A 81 -8.61 -39.23 20.10
C ALA A 81 -8.93 -38.01 20.97
N GLU A 82 -7.92 -37.45 21.65
CA GLU A 82 -7.98 -36.17 22.36
C GLU A 82 -8.36 -35.03 21.39
N PHE A 83 -7.63 -34.89 20.28
CA PHE A 83 -7.94 -33.91 19.25
C PHE A 83 -9.38 -34.02 18.74
N ILE A 84 -9.87 -35.22 18.44
CA ILE A 84 -11.23 -35.40 17.91
C ILE A 84 -12.32 -35.10 18.95
N ARG A 85 -12.10 -35.42 20.23
CA ARG A 85 -13.03 -35.04 21.30
C ARG A 85 -13.10 -33.52 21.48
N ASP A 86 -11.95 -32.87 21.41
CA ASP A 86 -11.83 -31.44 21.69
C ASP A 86 -12.04 -30.58 20.42
N HIS A 87 -12.09 -31.22 19.25
CA HIS A 87 -12.32 -30.55 17.98
C HIS A 87 -13.74 -29.97 17.95
N LYS A 88 -13.80 -28.65 18.15
CA LYS A 88 -15.02 -27.88 17.91
C LYS A 88 -15.13 -27.65 16.41
N PRO A 89 -16.27 -28.03 15.78
CA PRO A 89 -16.48 -27.71 14.38
C PRO A 89 -16.44 -26.19 14.21
N MET A 90 -15.96 -25.75 13.04
CA MET A 90 -15.98 -24.33 12.70
C MET A 90 -17.43 -23.82 12.75
N PRO A 91 -17.66 -22.58 13.23
CA PRO A 91 -19.00 -22.00 13.18
C PRO A 91 -19.48 -21.88 11.72
N PRO A 92 -20.82 -21.91 11.49
CA PRO A 92 -21.36 -21.71 10.17
C PRO A 92 -21.01 -20.32 9.64
N VAL A 93 -21.01 -20.17 8.30
CA VAL A 93 -20.78 -18.88 7.65
C VAL A 93 -21.82 -17.86 8.15
N PRO A 94 -21.40 -16.70 8.71
CA PRO A 94 -22.33 -15.68 9.19
C PRO A 94 -23.33 -15.20 8.12
N ASP A 95 -24.57 -14.91 8.51
CA ASP A 95 -25.64 -14.52 7.58
C ASP A 95 -25.29 -13.29 6.75
N LYS A 96 -24.58 -12.31 7.34
CA LYS A 96 -24.10 -11.11 6.63
C LYS A 96 -23.19 -11.41 5.43
N ILE A 97 -22.51 -12.56 5.42
CA ILE A 97 -21.67 -12.98 4.28
C ILE A 97 -22.54 -13.57 3.16
N ARG A 98 -23.68 -14.17 3.51
CA ARG A 98 -24.64 -14.73 2.56
C ARG A 98 -25.63 -13.68 2.05
N ALA A 99 -25.63 -12.50 2.65
CA ALA A 99 -26.48 -11.40 2.28
C ALA A 99 -26.24 -10.98 0.82
N VAL A 100 -27.34 -10.71 0.10
CA VAL A 100 -27.31 -10.21 -1.29
C VAL A 100 -27.66 -8.72 -1.39
N ARG A 101 -28.25 -8.15 -0.32
CA ARG A 101 -28.59 -6.72 -0.23
C ARG A 101 -27.50 -6.00 0.57
N ILE A 102 -27.07 -4.84 0.09
CA ILE A 102 -25.99 -4.05 0.72
C ILE A 102 -26.30 -3.71 2.18
N GLU A 103 -27.54 -3.34 2.47
CA GLU A 103 -28.02 -3.02 3.83
C GLU A 103 -27.85 -4.17 4.84
N ASP A 104 -27.84 -5.42 4.37
CA ASP A 104 -27.69 -6.61 5.20
C ASP A 104 -26.23 -7.09 5.32
N MET A 105 -25.31 -6.55 4.51
CA MET A 105 -23.89 -6.95 4.50
C MET A 105 -23.11 -6.40 5.69
N GLY A 106 -23.62 -5.34 6.34
CA GLY A 106 -23.01 -4.75 7.52
C GLY A 106 -21.75 -3.93 7.23
N PHE A 107 -21.68 -3.28 6.07
CA PHE A 107 -20.61 -2.36 5.69
C PHE A 107 -20.83 -0.95 6.29
N ASN A 108 -20.99 -0.87 7.60
CA ASN A 108 -21.33 0.38 8.31
C ASN A 108 -20.14 1.07 8.98
N THR A 109 -18.92 0.54 8.83
CA THR A 109 -17.75 1.19 9.41
C THR A 109 -17.29 2.35 8.54
N LEU A 110 -17.30 3.55 9.12
CA LEU A 110 -16.69 4.74 8.53
C LEU A 110 -15.21 4.49 8.23
N GLN A 111 -14.79 4.90 7.03
CA GLN A 111 -13.40 4.87 6.61
C GLN A 111 -13.01 6.20 5.98
N GLU A 112 -11.73 6.54 6.07
CA GLU A 112 -11.19 7.73 5.42
C GLU A 112 -10.31 7.33 4.25
N ALA A 113 -10.40 8.06 3.15
CA ALA A 113 -9.50 7.88 2.03
C ALA A 113 -8.16 8.54 2.32
N VAL A 114 -7.08 7.96 1.82
CA VAL A 114 -5.74 8.52 1.87
C VAL A 114 -5.11 8.42 0.49
N ALA A 115 -4.66 9.55 -0.03
CA ALA A 115 -3.93 9.65 -1.29
C ALA A 115 -2.52 10.19 -1.03
N LEU A 116 -1.50 9.49 -1.50
CA LEU A 116 -0.15 10.02 -1.51
C LEU A 116 0.06 10.90 -2.75
N PHE A 117 0.80 11.99 -2.56
CA PHE A 117 1.16 12.93 -3.61
C PHE A 117 2.65 13.30 -3.48
N SER A 118 3.49 12.94 -4.45
CA SER A 118 4.92 13.30 -4.42
C SER A 118 5.59 13.17 -5.77
N ASP A 119 6.76 13.81 -5.88
CA ASP A 119 7.65 13.68 -7.04
C ASP A 119 6.90 14.00 -8.36
N LEU A 120 6.18 15.14 -8.37
CA LEU A 120 5.53 15.66 -9.56
C LEU A 120 6.55 16.25 -10.54
N HIS A 121 7.61 16.88 -10.00
CA HIS A 121 8.63 17.61 -10.77
C HIS A 121 8.01 18.48 -11.86
N TYR A 122 7.08 19.35 -11.47
CA TYR A 122 6.33 20.17 -12.40
C TYR A 122 7.29 21.02 -13.25
N TYR A 123 7.08 21.04 -14.58
CA TYR A 123 7.97 21.58 -15.63
C TYR A 123 9.36 20.91 -15.81
N SER A 124 9.60 19.75 -15.20
CA SER A 124 10.76 18.94 -15.58
C SER A 124 10.69 18.50 -17.04
N ARG A 125 11.86 18.37 -17.67
CA ARG A 125 12.01 18.00 -19.08
C ARG A 125 13.01 16.87 -19.20
N ILE A 126 12.49 15.71 -19.59
CA ILE A 126 13.27 14.54 -19.97
C ILE A 126 13.12 14.40 -21.48
N ASP A 127 14.18 14.73 -22.20
CA ASP A 127 14.25 14.55 -23.65
C ASP A 127 14.40 13.05 -23.97
N ARG A 128 13.46 12.51 -24.75
CA ARG A 128 13.45 11.12 -25.21
C ARG A 128 14.77 10.70 -25.87
N ARG A 129 15.45 11.62 -26.56
CA ARG A 129 16.75 11.35 -27.21
C ARG A 129 17.86 11.14 -26.19
N ALA A 130 17.84 11.91 -25.10
CA ALA A 130 18.83 11.80 -24.03
C ALA A 130 18.66 10.50 -23.23
N SER A 131 17.44 9.98 -23.14
CA SER A 131 17.15 8.69 -22.48
C SER A 131 17.24 7.48 -23.42
N ASN A 132 17.54 7.68 -24.71
CA ASN A 132 17.43 6.65 -25.75
C ASN A 132 16.07 5.92 -25.75
N GLY A 133 14.99 6.68 -25.54
CA GLY A 133 13.63 6.14 -25.50
C GLY A 133 13.24 5.44 -24.19
N LEU A 134 14.08 5.46 -23.16
CA LEU A 134 13.75 4.85 -21.86
C LEU A 134 12.74 5.66 -21.04
N ALA A 135 12.67 6.96 -21.26
CA ALA A 135 11.75 7.86 -20.58
C ALA A 135 11.50 9.14 -21.38
N GLU A 136 10.34 9.74 -21.17
CA GLU A 136 10.01 11.09 -21.62
C GLU A 136 9.11 11.75 -20.59
N TYR A 137 9.35 13.05 -20.38
CA TYR A 137 8.56 13.87 -19.49
C TYR A 137 8.66 15.33 -19.90
N ASN A 138 7.54 16.03 -19.83
CA ASN A 138 7.41 17.45 -20.09
C ASN A 138 6.13 17.95 -19.39
N ILE A 139 5.84 19.24 -19.50
CA ILE A 139 4.67 19.83 -18.83
C ILE A 139 3.34 19.21 -19.26
N ASP A 140 3.16 18.87 -20.54
CA ASP A 140 1.90 18.27 -21.03
C ASP A 140 1.69 16.88 -20.41
N ILE A 141 2.76 16.07 -20.39
CA ILE A 141 2.75 14.75 -19.73
C ILE A 141 2.51 14.92 -18.23
N ALA A 142 3.12 15.91 -17.58
CA ALA A 142 2.92 16.18 -16.15
C ALA A 142 1.45 16.48 -15.84
N ARG A 143 0.81 17.38 -16.62
CA ARG A 143 -0.61 17.76 -16.44
C ARG A 143 -1.56 16.60 -16.75
N GLU A 144 -1.25 15.82 -17.78
CA GLU A 144 -2.00 14.60 -18.09
C GLU A 144 -1.93 13.60 -16.92
N ARG A 145 -0.74 13.33 -16.39
CA ARG A 145 -0.55 12.43 -15.25
C ARG A 145 -1.18 12.98 -13.99
N PHE A 146 -1.14 14.29 -13.76
CA PHE A 146 -1.83 14.94 -12.64
C PHE A 146 -3.35 14.78 -12.73
N THR A 147 -3.89 14.90 -13.94
CA THR A 147 -5.30 14.64 -14.24
C THR A 147 -5.67 13.17 -14.02
N ARG A 148 -4.83 12.23 -14.44
CA ARG A 148 -5.02 10.79 -14.21
C ARG A 148 -5.00 10.45 -12.72
N TRP A 149 -4.14 11.11 -11.95
CA TRP A 149 -4.11 10.96 -10.49
C TRP A 149 -5.43 11.39 -9.85
N ARG A 150 -5.92 12.59 -10.14
CA ARG A 150 -7.23 13.07 -9.69
C ARG A 150 -8.34 12.09 -10.08
N ASN A 151 -8.42 11.73 -11.36
CA ASN A 151 -9.48 10.87 -11.86
C ASN A 151 -9.41 9.47 -11.23
N GLY A 152 -8.21 8.95 -10.97
CA GLY A 152 -7.98 7.68 -10.28
C GLY A 152 -8.52 7.69 -8.86
N ILE A 153 -8.21 8.73 -8.08
CA ILE A 153 -8.76 8.91 -6.73
C ILE A 153 -10.29 8.95 -6.78
N LEU A 154 -10.87 9.84 -7.59
CA LEU A 154 -12.33 9.98 -7.71
C LEU A 154 -12.98 8.67 -8.14
N ARG A 155 -12.35 7.90 -9.04
CA ARG A 155 -12.86 6.62 -9.53
C ARG A 155 -12.82 5.53 -8.48
N PHE A 156 -11.71 5.36 -7.77
CA PHE A 156 -11.62 4.37 -6.70
C PHE A 156 -12.56 4.70 -5.55
N THR A 157 -12.67 5.98 -5.19
CA THR A 157 -13.64 6.44 -4.19
C THR A 157 -15.07 6.20 -4.63
N GLN A 158 -15.41 6.46 -5.89
CA GLN A 158 -16.74 6.14 -6.41
C GLN A 158 -17.09 4.65 -6.22
N ILE A 159 -16.14 3.75 -6.46
CA ILE A 159 -16.34 2.31 -6.30
C ILE A 159 -16.56 1.96 -4.82
N HIS A 160 -15.73 2.49 -3.93
CA HIS A 160 -15.82 2.22 -2.49
C HIS A 160 -17.08 2.81 -1.86
N GLN A 161 -17.49 4.01 -2.26
CA GLN A 161 -18.70 4.69 -1.79
C GLN A 161 -20.01 3.95 -2.16
N LEU A 162 -19.97 2.92 -3.02
CA LEU A 162 -21.14 2.06 -3.27
C LEU A 162 -21.54 1.24 -2.04
N VAL A 163 -20.59 0.95 -1.15
CA VAL A 163 -20.82 0.08 0.01
C VAL A 163 -20.22 0.61 1.30
N LEU A 164 -19.26 1.54 1.26
CA LEU A 164 -18.59 2.11 2.43
C LEU A 164 -18.95 3.58 2.61
N GLU A 165 -18.97 4.02 3.86
CA GLU A 165 -19.02 5.44 4.18
C GLU A 165 -17.60 6.02 4.11
N VAL A 166 -17.33 6.79 3.05
CA VAL A 166 -16.04 7.47 2.82
C VAL A 166 -16.31 8.93 2.52
N LYS A 167 -16.12 9.80 3.52
CA LYS A 167 -16.46 11.23 3.48
C LYS A 167 -15.24 12.15 3.48
N THR A 168 -14.14 11.69 4.06
CA THR A 168 -12.90 12.46 4.21
C THR A 168 -11.81 11.93 3.28
N LEU A 169 -11.10 12.84 2.61
CA LEU A 169 -9.87 12.54 1.89
C LEU A 169 -8.67 13.17 2.59
N ASN A 170 -7.71 12.36 2.99
CA ASN A 170 -6.40 12.81 3.44
C ASN A 170 -5.41 12.78 2.28
N ILE A 171 -4.90 13.95 1.86
CA ILE A 171 -3.82 14.07 0.87
C ILE A 171 -2.51 14.26 1.61
N LEU A 172 -1.63 13.27 1.52
CA LEU A 172 -0.31 13.32 2.14
C LEU A 172 0.72 13.70 1.08
N ALA A 173 1.05 14.99 1.03
CA ALA A 173 1.96 15.57 0.06
C ALA A 173 3.41 15.48 0.56
N LEU A 174 4.21 14.60 -0.04
CA LEU A 174 5.55 14.22 0.43
C LEU A 174 6.70 14.99 -0.25
N GLY A 175 6.40 15.98 -1.11
CA GLY A 175 7.36 16.89 -1.72
C GLY A 175 7.98 16.44 -3.04
N ASP A 176 8.88 17.27 -3.56
CA ASP A 176 9.42 17.24 -4.93
C ASP A 176 8.33 17.52 -5.97
N ASP A 177 7.51 18.53 -5.68
CA ASP A 177 6.38 18.93 -6.52
C ASP A 177 6.82 19.76 -7.73
N LEU A 178 7.91 20.52 -7.58
CA LEU A 178 8.51 21.39 -8.60
C LEU A 178 9.81 20.77 -9.10
N GLU A 179 10.27 21.10 -10.31
CA GLU A 179 11.61 20.68 -10.73
C GLU A 179 12.71 21.42 -9.96
N GLY A 180 12.47 22.68 -9.55
CA GLY A 180 13.41 23.45 -8.74
C GLY A 180 14.03 24.62 -9.50
N HIS A 181 15.18 25.13 -9.03
CA HIS A 181 15.77 26.38 -9.53
C HIS A 181 16.89 26.21 -10.57
N GLY A 182 17.30 24.98 -10.88
CA GLY A 182 18.29 24.69 -11.94
C GLY A 182 19.74 24.57 -11.48
N GLU A 183 20.02 24.85 -10.21
CA GLU A 183 21.38 24.80 -9.64
C GLU A 183 21.59 23.60 -8.71
N MET A 184 20.68 22.63 -8.70
CA MET A 184 20.77 21.49 -7.78
C MET A 184 21.80 20.44 -8.20
N PHE A 185 21.98 20.28 -9.50
CA PHE A 185 23.00 19.45 -10.15
C PHE A 185 23.31 20.05 -11.53
N GLY A 186 24.48 19.76 -12.08
CA GLY A 186 25.07 20.57 -13.16
C GLY A 186 24.28 20.64 -14.47
N SER A 187 23.40 19.67 -14.76
CA SER A 187 22.57 19.63 -15.95
C SER A 187 21.11 20.06 -15.72
N GLN A 188 20.71 20.39 -14.49
CA GLN A 188 19.30 20.60 -14.14
C GLN A 188 18.68 21.74 -14.96
N ALA A 189 19.37 22.87 -15.11
CA ALA A 189 18.86 23.99 -15.90
C ALA A 189 18.52 23.63 -17.36
N LEU A 190 19.14 22.59 -17.93
CA LEU A 190 18.84 22.08 -19.29
C LEU A 190 17.66 21.10 -19.30
N GLN A 191 17.27 20.59 -18.12
CA GLN A 191 16.19 19.66 -17.89
C GLN A 191 14.95 20.35 -17.29
N MET A 192 14.88 21.67 -17.42
CA MET A 192 13.75 22.49 -16.98
C MET A 192 13.10 23.16 -18.18
N SER A 193 11.77 23.20 -18.18
CA SER A 193 11.02 23.92 -19.20
C SER A 193 10.78 25.39 -18.82
N GLU A 194 10.83 25.71 -17.52
CA GLU A 194 10.52 27.05 -17.00
C GLU A 194 11.36 27.41 -15.77
N SER A 195 11.46 28.71 -15.49
CA SER A 195 12.06 29.20 -14.24
C SER A 195 11.17 28.88 -13.03
N ILE A 196 11.77 28.80 -11.84
CA ILE A 196 11.07 28.45 -10.59
C ILE A 196 9.82 29.30 -10.33
N ASN A 197 9.81 30.58 -10.73
CA ASN A 197 8.65 31.46 -10.57
C ASN A 197 7.44 30.95 -11.37
N PHE A 198 7.63 30.61 -12.64
CA PHE A 198 6.54 30.10 -13.49
C PHE A 198 6.15 28.67 -13.12
N GLN A 199 7.08 27.88 -12.58
CA GLN A 199 6.74 26.57 -12.02
C GLN A 199 5.76 26.70 -10.85
N ILE A 200 6.05 27.60 -9.90
CA ILE A 200 5.17 27.88 -8.76
C ILE A 200 3.80 28.34 -9.27
N LEU A 201 3.76 29.34 -10.15
CA LEU A 201 2.50 29.88 -10.65
C LEU A 201 1.67 28.81 -11.36
N GLY A 202 2.27 28.06 -12.28
CA GLY A 202 1.55 27.00 -13.01
C GLY A 202 1.07 25.87 -12.10
N PHE A 203 1.91 25.44 -11.14
CA PHE A 203 1.52 24.41 -10.18
C PHE A 203 0.36 24.88 -9.29
N VAL A 204 0.41 26.13 -8.81
CA VAL A 204 -0.66 26.71 -7.97
C VAL A 204 -1.99 26.72 -8.72
N GLU A 205 -2.03 27.15 -9.98
CA GLU A 205 -3.28 27.16 -10.76
C GLU A 205 -3.85 25.75 -10.92
N ASP A 206 -3.06 24.80 -11.43
CA ASP A 206 -3.53 23.44 -11.69
C ASP A 206 -3.89 22.70 -10.38
N ALA A 207 -3.12 22.88 -9.31
CA ALA A 207 -3.37 22.19 -8.05
C ALA A 207 -4.65 22.67 -7.36
N VAL A 208 -4.99 23.96 -7.47
CA VAL A 208 -6.24 24.49 -6.93
C VAL A 208 -7.44 23.81 -7.59
N ASP A 209 -7.46 23.74 -8.93
CA ASP A 209 -8.53 23.09 -9.68
C ASP A 209 -8.66 21.60 -9.35
N ILE A 210 -7.52 20.90 -9.24
CA ILE A 210 -7.48 19.49 -8.87
C ILE A 210 -8.03 19.28 -7.45
N ILE A 211 -7.59 20.06 -6.46
CA ILE A 211 -8.02 19.88 -5.07
C ILE A 211 -9.52 20.18 -4.93
N LEU A 212 -10.02 21.27 -5.51
CA LEU A 212 -11.44 21.63 -5.44
C LEU A 212 -12.34 20.57 -6.08
N SER A 213 -11.89 19.89 -7.14
CA SER A 213 -12.66 18.83 -7.78
C SER A 213 -12.92 17.61 -6.87
N PHE A 214 -12.11 17.39 -5.83
CA PHE A 214 -12.36 16.32 -4.88
C PHE A 214 -13.61 16.56 -4.02
N LEU A 215 -14.03 17.82 -3.84
CA LEU A 215 -15.27 18.17 -3.14
C LEU A 215 -16.54 17.66 -3.85
N GLU A 216 -16.44 17.17 -5.09
CA GLU A 216 -17.54 16.47 -5.75
C GLU A 216 -17.91 15.14 -5.07
N ARG A 217 -17.00 14.55 -4.29
CA ARG A 217 -17.20 13.26 -3.63
C ARG A 217 -16.91 13.25 -2.14
N TYR A 218 -16.09 14.17 -1.66
CA TYR A 218 -15.72 14.25 -0.26
C TYR A 218 -16.38 15.46 0.40
N GLU A 219 -16.85 15.26 1.62
CA GLU A 219 -17.41 16.34 2.45
C GLU A 219 -16.28 17.18 3.07
N HIS A 220 -15.12 16.57 3.28
CA HIS A 220 -13.94 17.21 3.86
C HIS A 220 -12.65 16.69 3.23
N ILE A 221 -11.68 17.58 3.05
CA ILE A 221 -10.35 17.24 2.55
C ILE A 221 -9.34 17.76 3.55
N ASN A 222 -8.41 16.89 3.94
CA ASN A 222 -7.32 17.22 4.84
C ASN A 222 -5.98 17.05 4.10
N ILE A 223 -5.15 18.08 4.04
CA ILE A 223 -3.90 18.05 3.30
C ILE A 223 -2.72 18.30 4.22
N VAL A 224 -1.76 17.37 4.26
CA VAL A 224 -0.50 17.54 5.00
C VAL A 224 0.67 17.61 4.03
N LYS A 225 1.41 18.73 4.04
CA LYS A 225 2.59 18.93 3.18
C LYS A 225 3.88 18.91 3.99
N VAL A 226 4.83 18.07 3.56
CA VAL A 226 6.25 18.14 3.99
C VAL A 226 7.16 18.53 2.82
N PRO A 227 8.25 19.29 3.04
CA PRO A 227 9.08 19.83 1.98
C PRO A 227 9.95 18.77 1.30
N GLY A 228 10.03 18.82 -0.04
CA GLY A 228 11.01 18.09 -0.84
C GLY A 228 12.35 18.81 -0.94
N ASN A 229 13.35 18.15 -1.53
CA ASN A 229 14.64 18.76 -1.79
C ASN A 229 14.70 19.55 -3.09
N HIS A 230 13.73 19.40 -4.00
CA HIS A 230 13.62 20.20 -5.22
C HIS A 230 13.15 21.63 -4.93
N GLY A 231 12.31 21.81 -3.91
CA GLY A 231 11.91 23.13 -3.45
C GLY A 231 12.97 23.95 -2.70
N ARG A 232 14.18 23.42 -2.41
CA ARG A 232 15.18 24.18 -1.64
C ARG A 232 15.63 25.44 -2.38
N ILE A 233 15.96 26.51 -1.66
CA ILE A 233 16.43 27.77 -2.28
C ILE A 233 17.91 27.70 -2.72
N THR A 234 18.73 26.87 -2.07
CA THR A 234 20.17 26.84 -2.30
C THR A 234 20.59 25.75 -3.28
N ALA A 235 21.69 25.98 -4.01
CA ALA A 235 22.28 24.97 -4.90
C ALA A 235 22.67 23.68 -4.14
N ARG A 236 23.42 23.84 -3.04
CA ARG A 236 23.95 22.73 -2.24
C ARG A 236 22.99 22.32 -1.12
N ALA A 237 22.65 21.03 -1.06
CA ALA A 237 21.80 20.49 0.00
C ALA A 237 22.31 20.79 1.43
N LYS A 238 23.63 20.79 1.65
CA LYS A 238 24.23 21.13 2.96
C LYS A 238 24.06 22.59 3.38
N SER A 239 23.74 23.47 2.45
CA SER A 239 23.50 24.89 2.68
C SER A 239 22.02 25.21 2.75
N ALA A 240 21.14 24.22 2.60
CA ALA A 240 19.70 24.42 2.66
C ALA A 240 19.22 24.52 4.11
N TYR A 241 18.40 25.52 4.38
CA TYR A 241 17.60 25.61 5.59
C TYR A 241 16.18 25.13 5.23
N THR A 242 15.75 23.99 5.79
CA THR A 242 14.53 23.31 5.35
C THR A 242 13.26 24.18 5.31
N PRO A 243 13.01 25.07 6.29
CA PRO A 243 11.85 25.98 6.24
C PRO A 243 11.82 26.92 5.03
N ASP A 244 12.99 27.26 4.48
CA ASP A 244 13.13 28.10 3.29
C ASP A 244 13.01 27.23 2.04
N ASN A 245 11.77 27.03 1.60
CA ASN A 245 11.44 26.10 0.53
C ASN A 245 10.31 26.61 -0.36
N PHE A 246 10.57 26.69 -1.67
CA PHE A 246 9.66 27.17 -2.70
C PHE A 246 8.38 26.32 -2.83
N GLU A 247 8.43 25.01 -2.55
CA GLU A 247 7.20 24.20 -2.54
C GLU A 247 6.29 24.61 -1.40
N THR A 248 6.85 24.86 -0.20
CA THR A 248 6.00 25.28 0.93
C THR A 248 5.35 26.64 0.66
N LEU A 249 6.04 27.53 -0.06
CA LEU A 249 5.45 28.79 -0.54
C LEU A 249 4.31 28.54 -1.54
N ALA A 250 4.51 27.63 -2.51
CA ALA A 250 3.47 27.28 -3.47
C ALA A 250 2.22 26.70 -2.76
N TRP A 251 2.41 25.81 -1.79
CA TRP A 251 1.30 25.26 -1.01
C TRP A 251 0.60 26.30 -0.12
N GLU A 252 1.32 27.30 0.40
CA GLU A 252 0.67 28.43 1.10
C GLU A 252 -0.20 29.26 0.15
N MET A 253 0.25 29.47 -1.10
CA MET A 253 -0.55 30.16 -2.11
C MET A 253 -1.79 29.36 -2.52
N ILE A 254 -1.67 28.03 -2.67
CA ILE A 254 -2.78 27.12 -2.92
C ILE A 254 -3.79 27.18 -1.78
N ALA A 255 -3.32 27.04 -0.53
CA ALA A 255 -4.15 27.07 0.65
C ALA A 255 -4.92 28.38 0.78
N GLU A 256 -4.27 29.52 0.55
CA GLU A 256 -4.93 30.83 0.63
C GLU A 256 -6.00 31.02 -0.46
N ARG A 257 -5.75 30.54 -1.68
CA ARG A 257 -6.74 30.58 -2.76
C ARG A 257 -7.95 29.71 -2.43
N ILE A 258 -7.73 28.48 -1.96
CA ILE A 258 -8.81 27.56 -1.61
C ILE A 258 -9.61 28.09 -0.42
N ARG A 259 -8.93 28.58 0.62
CA ARG A 259 -9.55 29.22 1.80
C ARG A 259 -10.59 30.27 1.43
N SER A 260 -10.30 31.08 0.40
CA SER A 260 -11.23 32.12 -0.06
C SER A 260 -12.59 31.58 -0.52
N THR A 261 -12.65 30.29 -0.87
CA THR A 261 -13.86 29.58 -1.33
C THR A 261 -14.40 28.57 -0.31
N THR A 262 -13.54 27.98 0.53
CA THR A 262 -13.89 26.86 1.42
C THR A 262 -13.91 27.24 2.90
N GLY A 263 -13.50 28.45 3.25
CA GLY A 263 -13.35 28.89 4.65
C GLY A 263 -12.11 28.29 5.34
N GLY A 264 -12.04 28.50 6.65
CA GLY A 264 -10.95 28.07 7.53
C GLY A 264 -10.14 29.24 8.10
N GLU A 265 -9.51 28.99 9.24
CA GLU A 265 -8.70 29.95 9.99
C GLU A 265 -7.25 29.49 10.09
N TRP A 266 -6.32 30.45 9.98
CA TRP A 266 -4.88 30.18 10.05
C TRP A 266 -4.36 30.20 11.49
N GLU A 267 -3.59 29.19 11.85
CA GLU A 267 -2.76 29.12 13.04
C GLU A 267 -1.30 28.82 12.68
N THR A 268 -0.36 29.17 13.58
CA THR A 268 1.08 28.96 13.32
C THR A 268 1.88 28.40 14.51
N PRO A 269 1.48 27.25 15.08
CA PRO A 269 2.28 26.56 16.09
C PRO A 269 3.63 26.10 15.53
N ASN A 270 4.71 26.33 16.29
CA ASN A 270 6.07 25.85 15.98
C ASN A 270 6.59 26.23 14.58
N GLY A 271 6.08 27.32 14.00
CA GLY A 271 6.44 27.78 12.66
C GLY A 271 5.77 27.02 11.50
N ASN A 272 5.01 25.96 11.77
CA ASN A 272 4.17 25.31 10.76
C ASN A 272 2.90 26.11 10.54
N ARG A 273 2.33 26.08 9.34
CA ARG A 273 1.12 26.83 8.98
C ARG A 273 -0.05 25.86 8.89
N HIS A 274 -1.06 26.04 9.73
CA HIS A 274 -2.24 25.19 9.79
C HIS A 274 -3.47 26.03 9.42
N LEU A 275 -4.21 25.63 8.39
CA LEU A 275 -5.49 26.18 8.02
C LEU A 275 -6.55 25.13 8.36
N GLU A 276 -7.43 25.44 9.30
CA GLU A 276 -8.38 24.48 9.85
C GLU A 276 -9.80 25.05 9.93
N GLY A 277 -10.80 24.18 9.89
CA GLY A 277 -12.22 24.53 10.04
C GLY A 277 -12.92 24.92 8.74
N GLY A 278 -12.28 24.69 7.58
CA GLY A 278 -12.88 24.82 6.27
C GLY A 278 -13.42 23.50 5.72
N LEU A 279 -13.89 23.51 4.47
CA LEU A 279 -14.13 22.25 3.72
C LEU A 279 -12.81 21.58 3.31
N VAL A 280 -11.72 22.34 3.25
CA VAL A 280 -10.38 21.88 2.91
C VAL A 280 -9.40 22.45 3.92
N ASP A 281 -8.77 21.59 4.69
CA ASP A 281 -7.78 21.94 5.69
C ASP A 281 -6.36 21.68 5.15
N PHE A 282 -5.41 22.52 5.56
CA PHE A 282 -4.00 22.43 5.15
C PHE A 282 -3.09 22.49 6.37
N HIS A 283 -2.16 21.54 6.46
CA HIS A 283 -1.09 21.53 7.46
C HIS A 283 0.26 21.53 6.73
N ILE A 284 0.82 22.73 6.56
CA ILE A 284 2.07 22.97 5.83
C ILE A 284 3.23 22.95 6.82
N ILE A 285 3.93 21.81 6.83
CA ILE A 285 5.02 21.54 7.74
C ILE A 285 6.32 22.14 7.19
N LYS A 286 7.00 22.95 7.99
CA LYS A 286 8.29 23.56 7.64
C LYS A 286 9.48 22.65 7.94
N GLY A 287 9.29 21.71 8.86
CA GLY A 287 10.27 20.67 9.19
C GLY A 287 10.33 19.57 8.14
N ALA A 288 11.40 18.77 8.17
CA ALA A 288 11.58 17.64 7.24
C ALA A 288 10.65 16.45 7.51
N ILE A 289 9.91 16.46 8.61
CA ILE A 289 8.98 15.40 9.02
C ILE A 289 7.70 16.03 9.55
N GLY A 290 6.57 15.50 9.09
CA GLY A 290 5.23 15.84 9.57
C GLY A 290 4.61 14.65 10.28
N PHE A 291 3.65 14.93 11.16
CA PHE A 291 2.90 13.90 11.87
C PHE A 291 1.41 14.23 11.78
N ILE A 292 0.60 13.19 11.64
CA ILE A 292 -0.85 13.28 11.60
C ILE A 292 -1.45 11.98 12.15
N GLU A 293 -2.56 12.08 12.87
CA GLU A 293 -3.36 10.92 13.23
C GLU A 293 -4.53 10.79 12.25
N ILE A 294 -4.72 9.60 11.69
CA ILE A 294 -5.84 9.28 10.79
C ILE A 294 -6.56 8.09 11.37
N MET A 295 -7.84 8.25 11.74
CA MET A 295 -8.66 7.18 12.33
C MET A 295 -8.01 6.46 13.54
N GLY A 296 -7.24 7.19 14.37
CA GLY A 296 -6.53 6.62 15.54
C GLY A 296 -5.18 5.97 15.22
N TRP A 297 -4.64 6.16 14.01
CA TRP A 297 -3.35 5.64 13.58
C TRP A 297 -2.35 6.77 13.37
N LEU A 298 -1.27 6.77 14.16
CA LEU A 298 -0.23 7.79 14.05
C LEU A 298 0.59 7.58 12.78
N CYS A 299 0.61 8.59 11.94
CA CYS A 299 1.29 8.61 10.66
C CYS A 299 2.42 9.63 10.68
N ALA A 300 3.57 9.26 10.14
CA ALA A 300 4.69 10.16 9.91
C ALA A 300 4.94 10.32 8.40
N LEU A 301 5.19 11.55 7.98
CA LEU A 301 5.39 11.93 6.58
C LEU A 301 6.79 12.49 6.39
N ARG A 302 7.49 12.07 5.34
CA ARG A 302 8.81 12.61 5.00
C ARG A 302 9.05 12.51 3.50
N HIS A 303 9.87 13.40 2.93
CA HIS A 303 10.32 13.21 1.55
C HIS A 303 11.27 12.00 1.42
N GLY A 304 12.47 12.05 2.01
CA GLY A 304 13.30 10.84 2.23
C GLY A 304 14.77 10.95 1.81
N GLN A 305 15.15 12.01 1.11
CA GLN A 305 16.50 12.30 0.60
C GLN A 305 17.66 12.14 1.60
N SER A 306 17.39 12.36 2.89
CA SER A 306 18.43 12.32 3.94
C SER A 306 18.53 10.99 4.66
N ILE A 307 17.68 10.01 4.35
CA ILE A 307 17.71 8.69 5.01
C ILE A 307 18.86 7.87 4.41
N LYS A 308 19.81 7.45 5.26
CA LYS A 308 20.94 6.62 4.86
C LYS A 308 20.49 5.17 4.62
N GLY A 309 21.12 4.48 3.66
CA GLY A 309 20.87 3.04 3.42
C GLY A 309 19.56 2.74 2.69
N LEU A 310 19.00 3.71 1.97
CA LEU A 310 17.75 3.55 1.21
C LEU A 310 17.87 2.70 -0.06
N ASN A 311 19.09 2.51 -0.59
CA ASN A 311 19.29 2.19 -2.00
C ASN A 311 19.01 0.74 -2.44
N ALA A 312 18.50 -0.16 -1.58
CA ALA A 312 18.21 -1.54 -2.01
C ALA A 312 17.29 -2.37 -1.10
N THR A 313 17.30 -2.15 0.23
CA THR A 313 16.72 -3.12 1.18
C THR A 313 15.69 -2.54 2.13
N TYR A 314 15.30 -1.26 1.98
CA TYR A 314 14.34 -0.59 2.88
C TYR A 314 14.73 -0.49 4.36
N THR A 315 15.79 -1.18 4.78
CA THR A 315 16.33 -1.25 6.14
C THR A 315 16.64 0.12 6.71
N GLY A 316 17.19 1.04 5.91
CA GLY A 316 17.44 2.41 6.36
C GLY A 316 16.17 3.18 6.76
N ALA A 317 15.04 2.92 6.09
CA ALA A 317 13.77 3.56 6.43
C ALA A 317 13.18 2.97 7.72
N ILE A 318 13.28 1.66 7.90
CA ILE A 318 12.86 0.95 9.12
C ILE A 318 13.67 1.43 10.33
N ASP A 319 15.00 1.43 10.21
CA ASP A 319 15.90 1.94 11.26
C ASP A 319 15.59 3.39 11.62
N ASN A 320 15.30 4.22 10.61
CA ASN A 320 14.94 5.61 10.83
C ASN A 320 13.61 5.74 11.58
N LYS A 321 12.59 4.96 11.20
CA LYS A 321 11.29 4.92 11.88
C LYS A 321 11.42 4.47 13.33
N LEU A 322 12.14 3.38 13.59
CA LEU A 322 12.33 2.86 14.96
C LEU A 322 13.04 3.88 15.86
N ARG A 323 14.03 4.62 15.34
CA ARG A 323 14.67 5.72 16.08
C ARG A 323 13.72 6.89 16.32
N LEU A 324 12.85 7.19 15.35
CA LEU A 324 11.84 8.24 15.50
C LEU A 324 10.82 7.87 16.58
N ASN A 325 10.37 6.61 16.66
CA ASN A 325 9.52 6.13 17.76
C ASN A 325 10.13 6.49 19.13
N SER A 326 11.46 6.32 19.29
CA SER A 326 12.15 6.70 20.54
C SER A 326 12.19 8.21 20.79
N VAL A 327 12.22 9.04 19.75
CA VAL A 327 12.20 10.51 19.88
C VAL A 327 10.81 11.00 20.28
N ILE A 328 9.76 10.46 19.66
CA ILE A 328 8.38 10.89 19.90
C ILE A 328 7.78 10.25 21.17
N GLY A 329 8.32 9.12 21.63
CA GLY A 329 7.83 8.40 22.81
C GLY A 329 6.61 7.51 22.55
N GLU A 330 6.27 7.27 21.29
CA GLU A 330 5.13 6.46 20.84
C GLU A 330 5.50 5.68 19.57
N GLN A 331 4.72 4.64 19.23
CA GLN A 331 4.89 3.91 17.98
C GLN A 331 4.24 4.67 16.81
N ILE A 332 5.04 5.05 15.83
CA ILE A 332 4.52 5.47 14.51
C ILE A 332 3.93 4.24 13.85
N ASN A 333 2.64 4.25 13.54
CA ASN A 333 2.01 3.15 12.83
C ASN A 333 2.44 3.17 11.36
N TYR A 334 2.19 4.27 10.65
CA TYR A 334 2.50 4.38 9.22
C TYR A 334 3.59 5.40 8.96
N TYR A 335 4.64 5.01 8.23
CA TYR A 335 5.70 5.92 7.82
C TYR A 335 5.72 6.08 6.30
N PHE A 336 5.23 7.23 5.83
CA PHE A 336 5.10 7.57 4.42
C PHE A 336 6.32 8.34 3.92
N LYS A 337 6.90 7.88 2.80
CA LYS A 337 8.07 8.47 2.14
C LYS A 337 7.99 8.49 0.61
N ALA A 338 8.85 9.29 0.01
CA ALA A 338 8.99 9.59 -1.42
C ALA A 338 10.49 9.55 -1.83
N HIS A 339 10.90 10.23 -2.92
CA HIS A 339 12.30 10.42 -3.36
C HIS A 339 12.93 9.31 -4.23
N LEU A 340 12.68 8.02 -3.95
CA LEU A 340 13.25 6.91 -4.74
C LEU A 340 12.49 6.63 -6.03
N HIS A 341 11.39 7.34 -6.27
CA HIS A 341 10.53 7.23 -7.44
C HIS A 341 9.81 5.87 -7.62
N GLU A 342 10.17 4.83 -6.85
CA GLU A 342 9.59 3.49 -6.90
C GLU A 342 8.60 3.20 -5.77
N ALA A 343 7.37 2.82 -6.11
CA ALA A 343 6.36 2.48 -5.12
C ALA A 343 6.65 1.14 -4.42
N GLN A 344 6.80 1.15 -3.11
CA GLN A 344 7.21 -0.01 -2.30
C GLN A 344 6.53 0.04 -0.93
N SER A 345 6.40 -1.10 -0.25
CA SER A 345 5.98 -1.13 1.15
C SER A 345 6.62 -2.28 1.92
N ALA A 346 6.77 -2.09 3.23
CA ALA A 346 7.39 -3.06 4.11
C ALA A 346 6.74 -3.02 5.50
N GLU A 347 6.27 -4.18 5.95
CA GLU A 347 5.65 -4.39 7.26
C GLU A 347 6.63 -5.17 8.15
N HIS A 348 7.22 -4.46 9.12
CA HIS A 348 8.19 -5.04 10.07
C HIS A 348 7.71 -4.93 11.52
N GLU A 349 6.46 -4.48 11.74
CA GLU A 349 5.86 -4.27 13.05
C GLU A 349 4.38 -4.71 13.02
N ILE A 350 3.87 -5.30 14.10
CA ILE A 350 2.50 -5.88 14.21
C ILE A 350 1.37 -4.86 13.95
N ARG A 351 1.68 -3.56 14.04
CA ARG A 351 0.75 -2.44 13.82
C ARG A 351 1.43 -1.30 13.09
N GLY A 352 2.26 -1.63 12.10
CA GLY A 352 2.90 -0.57 11.35
C GLY A 352 3.61 -0.96 10.07
N GLU A 353 3.65 -0.01 9.16
CA GLU A 353 4.16 -0.19 7.82
C GLU A 353 4.97 1.03 7.39
N THR A 354 6.03 0.80 6.62
CA THR A 354 6.73 1.86 5.91
C THR A 354 6.35 1.81 4.44
N ILE A 355 5.87 2.93 3.90
CA ILE A 355 5.32 3.01 2.55
C ILE A 355 6.08 4.07 1.78
N GLN A 356 6.60 3.68 0.62
CA GLN A 356 7.24 4.54 -0.36
C GLN A 356 6.24 4.76 -1.47
N ASN A 357 5.90 6.01 -1.69
CA ASN A 357 5.09 6.40 -2.82
C ASN A 357 5.88 6.22 -4.14
N GLY A 358 5.14 6.04 -5.23
CA GLY A 358 5.74 6.20 -6.56
C GLY A 358 5.96 7.67 -6.90
N CYS A 359 6.17 7.97 -8.18
CA CYS A 359 6.34 9.33 -8.69
C CYS A 359 5.45 9.59 -9.92
N PHE A 360 5.33 10.86 -10.32
CA PHE A 360 4.70 11.23 -11.60
C PHE A 360 5.67 11.11 -12.77
N VAL A 361 6.97 11.24 -12.55
CA VAL A 361 7.97 11.35 -13.62
C VAL A 361 8.29 10.01 -14.27
N GLY A 362 8.45 8.97 -13.44
CA GLY A 362 9.07 7.70 -13.85
C GLY A 362 10.61 7.79 -13.80
N PRO A 363 11.32 7.06 -14.68
CA PRO A 363 12.78 7.08 -14.70
C PRO A 363 13.31 8.47 -15.08
N SER A 364 14.05 9.13 -14.17
CA SER A 364 14.73 10.40 -14.48
C SER A 364 16.05 10.16 -15.24
N LEU A 365 16.50 11.14 -16.03
CA LEU A 365 17.79 11.04 -16.74
C LEU A 365 18.96 10.76 -15.77
N LEU A 366 18.99 11.46 -14.64
CA LEU A 366 20.00 11.24 -13.60
C LEU A 366 19.95 9.80 -13.07
N SER A 367 18.75 9.26 -12.82
CA SER A 367 18.61 7.89 -12.33
C SER A 367 19.12 6.86 -13.35
N ILE A 368 18.85 7.07 -14.65
CA ILE A 368 19.32 6.23 -15.75
C ILE A 368 20.85 6.28 -15.83
N GLU A 369 21.44 7.47 -15.85
CA GLU A 369 22.89 7.67 -15.93
C GLU A 369 23.63 7.09 -14.71
N MET A 370 23.04 7.19 -13.52
CA MET A 370 23.62 6.68 -12.28
C MET A 370 23.48 5.16 -12.09
N SER A 371 22.91 4.42 -13.06
CA SER A 371 22.57 2.99 -12.92
C SER A 371 21.67 2.70 -11.72
N ARG A 372 20.78 3.65 -11.42
CA ARG A 372 19.77 3.58 -10.35
C ARG A 372 18.39 3.91 -10.90
N ALA A 373 18.16 3.56 -12.17
CA ALA A 373 16.91 3.87 -12.85
C ALA A 373 15.76 3.30 -12.02
N ALA A 374 14.85 4.16 -11.57
CA ALA A 374 13.61 3.71 -10.98
C ALA A 374 12.88 2.88 -12.05
N SER A 375 12.69 1.61 -11.75
CA SER A 375 12.17 0.60 -12.68
C SER A 375 10.64 0.59 -12.77
N ASN A 376 9.95 1.52 -12.08
CA ASN A 376 8.50 1.53 -12.02
C ASN A 376 7.86 2.40 -13.10
N ILE A 377 6.64 1.98 -13.45
CA ILE A 377 5.70 2.83 -14.18
C ILE A 377 5.29 3.98 -13.23
N PRO A 378 5.23 5.23 -13.71
CA PRO A 378 4.71 6.37 -12.94
C PRO A 378 3.42 6.02 -12.22
N SER A 379 3.39 6.23 -10.90
CA SER A 379 2.29 5.80 -10.05
C SER A 379 2.20 6.58 -8.75
N GLN A 380 1.03 6.60 -8.13
CA GLN A 380 0.82 7.08 -6.76
C GLN A 380 -0.05 6.09 -5.98
N GLU A 381 0.11 6.04 -4.66
CA GLU A 381 -0.68 5.16 -3.80
C GLU A 381 -1.99 5.81 -3.34
N PHE A 382 -3.06 5.03 -3.36
CA PHE A 382 -4.36 5.36 -2.79
C PHE A 382 -4.87 4.19 -1.94
N PHE A 383 -5.40 4.47 -0.76
CA PHE A 383 -5.92 3.44 0.13
C PHE A 383 -6.96 4.01 1.10
N LEU A 384 -7.67 3.13 1.81
CA LEU A 384 -8.60 3.53 2.86
C LEU A 384 -8.03 3.23 4.24
N PHE A 385 -8.42 4.01 5.24
CA PHE A 385 -8.07 3.80 6.65
C PHE A 385 -9.31 3.36 7.42
N HIS A 386 -9.18 2.23 8.11
CA HIS A 386 -10.18 1.64 8.98
C HIS A 386 -9.76 1.83 10.45
N PRO A 387 -10.67 2.23 11.35
CA PRO A 387 -10.31 2.54 12.74
C PRO A 387 -9.65 1.36 13.47
N ALA A 388 -10.11 0.14 13.24
CA ALA A 388 -9.55 -1.06 13.89
C ALA A 388 -8.39 -1.74 13.13
N TYR A 389 -8.24 -1.50 11.82
CA TYR A 389 -7.32 -2.28 10.97
C TYR A 389 -6.26 -1.43 10.27
N GLY A 390 -6.32 -0.11 10.41
CA GLY A 390 -5.42 0.81 9.73
C GLY A 390 -5.65 0.76 8.23
N ARG A 391 -4.58 0.66 7.45
CA ARG A 391 -4.63 0.67 5.99
C ARG A 391 -5.35 -0.57 5.42
N THR A 392 -6.33 -0.31 4.57
CA THR A 392 -7.11 -1.30 3.82
C THR A 392 -7.30 -0.84 2.37
N HIS A 393 -7.85 -1.69 1.49
CA HIS A 393 -8.24 -1.33 0.13
C HIS A 393 -7.14 -0.61 -0.68
N LEU A 394 -5.95 -1.23 -0.75
CA LEU A 394 -4.79 -0.68 -1.47
C LEU A 394 -5.04 -0.65 -2.98
N ASN A 395 -4.93 0.54 -3.58
CA ASN A 395 -5.03 0.77 -5.01
C ASN A 395 -3.85 1.61 -5.47
N ARG A 396 -3.03 1.05 -6.37
CA ARG A 396 -1.99 1.81 -7.06
C ARG A 396 -2.59 2.51 -8.28
N ILE A 397 -2.52 3.82 -8.31
CA ILE A 397 -2.93 4.62 -9.46
C ILE A 397 -1.75 4.68 -10.42
N TYR A 398 -1.78 3.90 -11.50
CA TYR A 398 -0.83 4.06 -12.59
C TYR A 398 -1.16 5.31 -13.40
N LEU A 399 -0.16 6.15 -13.60
CA LEU A 399 -0.29 7.43 -14.29
C LEU A 399 0.11 7.32 -15.76
N ALA A 400 0.78 6.24 -16.14
CA ALA A 400 1.15 5.95 -17.52
C ALA A 400 1.03 4.45 -17.80
N THR A 401 1.00 4.10 -19.07
CA THR A 401 1.24 2.75 -19.56
C THR A 401 2.72 2.57 -19.91
N VAL A 402 3.15 1.33 -20.12
CA VAL A 402 4.53 1.03 -20.54
C VAL A 402 4.85 1.70 -21.87
N ASP A 403 3.91 1.68 -22.82
CA ASP A 403 4.11 2.20 -24.17
C ASP A 403 4.14 3.74 -24.20
N GLU A 404 3.48 4.40 -23.24
CA GLU A 404 3.59 5.85 -23.08
C GLU A 404 4.96 6.27 -22.53
N VAL A 405 5.57 5.46 -21.67
CA VAL A 405 6.87 5.76 -21.06
C VAL A 405 8.03 5.38 -21.97
N ARG A 406 7.95 4.20 -22.60
CA ARG A 406 9.09 3.52 -23.20
C ARG A 406 8.94 3.41 -24.72
N HIS A 407 9.80 4.14 -25.43
CA HIS A 407 9.87 4.23 -26.88
C HIS A 407 11.22 3.72 -27.39
N LEU A 408 11.54 2.45 -27.08
CA LEU A 408 12.87 1.90 -27.37
C LEU A 408 13.04 1.57 -28.85
N GLU A 409 14.13 2.07 -29.42
CA GLU A 409 14.68 1.55 -30.66
C GLU A 409 15.63 0.38 -30.34
N VAL A 410 15.19 -0.85 -30.59
CA VAL A 410 16.02 -2.05 -30.41
C VAL A 410 16.48 -2.52 -31.78
N ILE A 411 17.76 -2.33 -32.08
CA ILE A 411 18.36 -2.73 -33.37
C ILE A 411 18.12 -4.23 -33.61
N GLY A 412 17.60 -4.56 -34.80
CA GLY A 412 17.31 -5.94 -35.20
C GLY A 412 15.99 -6.52 -34.65
N ARG A 413 15.17 -5.70 -33.96
CA ARG A 413 13.78 -6.03 -33.65
C ARG A 413 12.87 -5.22 -34.57
N ASP A 414 12.09 -5.89 -35.41
CA ASP A 414 11.09 -5.22 -36.23
C ASP A 414 10.09 -4.49 -35.32
N SER A 415 9.82 -3.22 -35.63
CA SER A 415 8.79 -2.43 -34.95
C SER A 415 7.43 -3.09 -35.16
N LYS A 416 6.76 -3.42 -34.04
CA LYS A 416 5.37 -3.88 -34.07
C LYS A 416 4.41 -2.72 -34.05
#